data_AF-A0A966MYR9-F1
#
_entry.id   AF-A0A966MYR9-F1
#
_cell.length_a   1.000
_cell.length_b   1.000
_cell.length_c   1.000
_cell.angle_alpha   90.00
_cell.angle_beta   90.00
_cell.angle_gamma   90.00
#
_symmetry.space_group_name_H-M   'P 1'
#
loop_
_entity.id
_entity.type
_entity.pdbx_description
1 polymer ?
#
loop_
_entity_poly.entity_id
_entity_poly.type
_entity_poly.pdbx_seq_one_letter_code
_entity_poly.pdbx_strand_id
1 'polypeptide(L)' 'LEKFLRMIQIQRQDFNGKVITVRAHDIRAIAVMLDVAVDEVPARLTSLGLVFVPPQA' A
#
# COMPACT_ATOMS: atom_id res chain seq x y z
N LEU A 1 -4.40 8.65 1.74
CA LEU A 1 -3.77 7.31 1.71
C LEU A 1 -3.50 6.76 3.12
N GLU A 2 -2.86 7.50 4.03
CA GLU A 2 -2.60 7.05 5.42
C GLU A 2 -3.85 6.53 6.17
N LYS A 3 -4.98 7.25 6.11
CA LYS A 3 -6.24 6.82 6.76
C LYS A 3 -6.76 5.48 6.21
N PHE A 4 -6.59 5.24 4.90
CA PHE A 4 -6.99 4.00 4.26
C PHE A 4 -6.07 2.84 4.64
N LEU A 5 -4.75 3.07 4.59
CA LEU A 5 -3.75 2.09 5.02
C LEU A 5 -3.95 1.72 6.50
N ARG A 6 -4.26 2.69 7.36
CA ARG A 6 -4.60 2.45 8.77
C ARG A 6 -5.88 1.62 8.94
N MET A 7 -6.90 1.81 8.10
CA MET A 7 -8.08 0.94 8.13
C MET A 7 -7.75 -0.51 7.74
N ILE A 8 -6.88 -0.73 6.76
CA ILE A 8 -6.43 -2.09 6.37
C ILE A 8 -5.67 -2.74 7.53
N GLN A 9 -4.80 -1.99 8.23
CA GLN A 9 -4.08 -2.49 9.42
C GLN A 9 -5.03 -2.95 10.52
N ILE A 10 -6.04 -2.13 10.85
CA ILE A 10 -7.04 -2.46 11.88
C ILE A 10 -7.84 -3.70 11.47
N GLN A 11 -8.36 -3.76 10.25
CA GLN A 11 -9.18 -4.89 9.78
C GLN A 11 -8.43 -6.22 9.80
N ARG A 12 -7.12 -6.21 9.51
CA ARG A 12 -6.31 -7.43 9.40
C ARG A 12 -5.57 -7.77 10.69
N GLN A 13 -5.76 -6.96 11.74
CA GLN A 13 -4.95 -6.98 12.96
C GLN A 13 -3.44 -7.01 12.65
N ASP A 14 -3.05 -6.40 11.52
CA ASP A 14 -1.68 -6.39 11.01
C ASP A 14 -0.97 -5.15 11.54
N PHE A 15 -0.32 -5.33 12.68
CA PHE A 15 0.40 -4.29 13.40
C PHE A 15 1.92 -4.51 13.36
N ASN A 16 2.44 -5.13 12.31
CA ASN A 16 3.89 -5.38 12.11
C ASN A 16 4.78 -4.11 12.09
N GLY A 17 4.26 -2.94 12.46
CA GLY A 17 4.99 -1.70 12.59
C GLY A 17 4.80 -0.78 11.38
N LYS A 18 5.92 -0.38 10.75
CA LYS A 18 5.96 0.64 9.69
C LYS A 18 5.59 0.13 8.28
N VAL A 19 5.41 -1.18 8.10
CA VAL A 19 5.20 -1.79 6.79
C VAL A 19 3.91 -2.61 6.79
N ILE A 20 3.14 -2.53 5.71
CA ILE A 20 1.92 -3.32 5.50
C ILE A 20 2.03 -4.08 4.17
N THR A 21 1.59 -5.33 4.16
CA THR A 21 1.54 -6.12 2.91
C THR A 21 0.21 -5.86 2.18
N VAL A 22 0.29 -5.08 1.09
CA VAL A 22 -0.85 -4.77 0.21
C VAL A 22 -1.23 -6.01 -0.61
N ARG A 23 -2.51 -6.43 -0.59
CA ARG A 23 -3.01 -7.53 -1.44
C ARG A 23 -3.61 -7.01 -2.76
N ALA A 24 -3.86 -7.90 -3.71
CA ALA A 24 -4.41 -7.55 -5.02
C ALA A 24 -5.76 -6.81 -4.99
N HIS A 25 -6.60 -7.03 -3.98
CA HIS A 25 -7.85 -6.28 -3.83
C HIS A 25 -7.62 -4.85 -3.30
N ASP A 26 -6.67 -4.67 -2.38
CA ASP A 26 -6.28 -3.37 -1.84
C ASP A 26 -5.72 -2.46 -2.95
N ILE A 27 -4.93 -3.04 -3.86
CA ILE A 27 -4.38 -2.35 -5.03
C ILE A 27 -5.45 -1.62 -5.85
N ARG A 28 -6.63 -2.21 -6.05
CA ARG A 28 -7.72 -1.56 -6.81
C ARG A 28 -8.30 -0.36 -6.07
N ALA A 29 -8.49 -0.47 -4.76
CA ALA A 29 -8.97 0.65 -3.95
C ALA A 29 -7.93 1.79 -3.91
N ILE A 30 -6.64 1.45 -3.85
CA ILE A 30 -5.54 2.42 -3.92
C ILE A 30 -5.51 3.12 -5.28
N ALA A 31 -5.72 2.40 -6.39
CA ALA A 31 -5.79 2.99 -7.73
C ALA A 31 -6.86 4.09 -7.81
N VAL A 32 -8.08 3.78 -7.33
CA VAL A 32 -9.18 4.75 -7.26
C VAL A 32 -8.84 5.95 -6.36
N MET A 33 -8.17 5.72 -5.23
CA MET A 33 -7.76 6.79 -4.32
C MET A 33 -6.64 7.70 -4.86
N LEU A 34 -5.78 7.16 -5.73
CA LEU A 34 -4.65 7.87 -6.32
C LEU A 34 -4.96 8.48 -7.68
N ASP A 35 -6.16 8.20 -8.22
CA ASP A 35 -6.61 8.60 -9.56
C ASP A 35 -5.63 8.15 -10.66
N VAL A 36 -5.27 6.87 -10.62
CA VAL A 36 -4.36 6.22 -11.57
C VAL A 36 -4.87 4.84 -11.96
N ALA A 37 -4.37 4.29 -13.08
CA ALA A 37 -4.65 2.92 -13.45
C ALA A 37 -3.99 1.92 -12.47
N VAL A 38 -4.54 0.71 -12.38
CA VAL A 38 -4.11 -0.31 -11.40
C VAL A 38 -2.63 -0.70 -11.58
N ASP A 39 -2.18 -0.78 -12.82
CA ASP A 39 -0.81 -1.05 -13.25
C ASP A 39 0.16 0.11 -12.92
N GLU A 40 -0.34 1.33 -12.74
CA GLU A 40 0.46 2.50 -12.37
C GLU A 40 0.66 2.64 -10.85
N VAL A 41 -0.15 1.93 -10.05
CA VAL A 41 -0.10 2.00 -8.57
C VAL A 41 1.30 1.73 -8.02
N PRO A 42 2.05 0.68 -8.44
CA PRO A 42 3.39 0.42 -7.91
C PRO A 42 4.36 1.59 -8.17
N ALA A 43 4.33 2.15 -9.38
CA ALA A 43 5.17 3.29 -9.74
C ALA A 43 4.79 4.53 -8.93
N ARG A 44 3.50 4.79 -8.75
CA ARG A 44 3.02 5.93 -7.95
C ARG A 44 3.38 5.80 -6.47
N LEU A 45 3.22 4.62 -5.87
CA LEU A 45 3.63 4.36 -4.49
C LEU A 45 5.16 4.50 -4.32
N THR A 46 5.94 4.07 -5.31
CA THR A 46 7.40 4.24 -5.32
C THR A 46 7.78 5.72 -5.35
N SER A 47 7.16 6.52 -6.22
CA SER A 47 7.36 7.97 -6.28
C SER A 47 7.00 8.70 -5.00
N LEU A 48 6.09 8.15 -4.19
CA LEU A 48 5.70 8.70 -2.89
C LEU A 48 6.60 8.20 -1.74
N GLY A 49 7.59 7.34 -2.00
CA GLY A 49 8.45 6.75 -0.98
C GLY A 49 7.73 5.75 -0.05
N LEU A 50 6.64 5.14 -0.53
CA LEU A 50 5.77 4.27 0.28
C LEU A 50 5.99 2.77 0.01
N VAL A 51 6.98 2.41 -0.81
CA VAL A 51 7.35 1.02 -1.08
C VAL A 51 8.54 0.65 -0.20
N PHE A 52 8.37 -0.42 0.58
CA PHE A 52 9.46 -1.02 1.35
C PHE A 52 10.06 -2.20 0.57
N VAL A 53 11.37 -2.16 0.33
CA VAL A 53 12.13 -3.28 -0.20
C VAL A 53 12.94 -3.87 0.95
N PRO A 54 12.69 -5.13 1.36
CA PRO A 54 13.49 -5.74 2.41
C PRO A 54 14.94 -5.86 1.95
N PRO A 55 15.93 -5.59 2.82
CA PRO A 55 17.33 -5.80 2.49
C PRO A 55 17.54 -7.27 2.09
N GLN A 56 18.20 -7.51 0.95
CA GLN A 56 18.62 -8.86 0.58
C GLN A 56 19.60 -9.36 1.66
N ALA A 57 19.27 -10.50 2.28
CA ALA A 57 20.11 -11.19 3.26
C ALA A 57 21.35 -11.80 2.61
#